data_AF-A0Y4R4-F1
#
_entry.id   AF-A0Y4R4-F1
#
_cell.length_a   1.000
_cell.length_b   1.000
_cell.length_c   1.000
_cell.angle_alpha   90.00
_cell.angle_beta   90.00
_cell.angle_gamma   90.00
#
_symmetry.space_group_name_H-M   'P 1'
#
loop_
_entity.id
_entity.type
_entity.pdbx_description
1 polymer ?
#
loop_
_entity_poly.entity_id
_entity_poly.type
_entity_poly.pdbx_seq_one_letter_code
_entity_poly.pdbx_strand_id
1 'polypeptide(L)'
;MNKTQPSVALFLAVPLLSFQGSVDNFEQLESLVSVNNQAIYEDTSFFTSTKKRAIVKKAPLNDVTWLDEFMDSDPLNANSAVAVYPIVEGIRNHFIKGDFSTVNDILLLNKWQKMSPTAMVTFLTTAFSARDKLPFWDIAIKNVSSELQHQGFSAEEILVGLI
;
A
#
# COMPACT_ATOMS: atom_id res chain seq x y z
N MET A 1 -8.65 3.89 66.27
CA MET A 1 -7.86 2.63 66.31
C MET A 1 -7.49 2.32 64.86
N ASN A 2 -6.37 2.80 64.32
CA ASN A 2 -4.98 2.33 64.43
C ASN A 2 -4.77 0.82 64.23
N LYS A 3 -4.23 0.45 63.04
CA LYS A 3 -2.96 -0.26 62.78
C LYS A 3 -2.76 -0.34 61.24
N THR A 4 -1.97 0.52 60.60
CA THR A 4 -0.54 0.38 60.20
C THR A 4 -0.19 -0.85 59.33
N GLN A 5 -0.19 -0.64 57.99
CA GLN A 5 0.83 -0.87 56.92
C GLN A 5 2.15 -1.67 57.19
N PRO A 6 3.01 -2.02 56.18
CA PRO A 6 2.95 -1.86 54.70
C PRO A 6 3.59 -3.00 53.82
N SER A 7 3.65 -2.73 52.49
CA SER A 7 4.65 -3.18 51.48
C SER A 7 4.46 -4.59 50.88
N VAL A 8 4.47 -4.79 49.55
CA VAL A 8 5.57 -4.49 48.61
C VAL A 8 5.05 -4.02 47.25
N ALA A 9 5.49 -2.85 46.81
CA ALA A 9 5.41 -2.40 45.42
C ALA A 9 6.63 -2.98 44.67
N LEU A 10 6.40 -3.82 43.66
CA LEU A 10 7.45 -4.25 42.76
C LEU A 10 7.53 -3.26 41.59
N PHE A 11 8.25 -2.16 41.82
CA PHE A 11 8.74 -1.30 40.75
C PHE A 11 9.92 -2.03 40.08
N LEU A 12 9.69 -2.60 38.91
CA LEU A 12 10.80 -2.90 38.01
C LEU A 12 11.09 -1.64 37.21
N ALA A 13 12.07 -0.90 37.70
CA ALA A 13 12.74 0.17 36.98
C ALA A 13 13.31 -0.39 35.68
N VAL A 14 12.78 0.05 34.55
CA VAL A 14 13.47 -0.10 33.26
C VAL A 14 14.41 1.10 33.13
N PRO A 15 15.73 0.89 33.04
CA PRO A 15 16.66 2.00 32.87
C PRO A 15 16.45 2.69 31.52
N LEU A 16 16.24 4.01 31.58
CA LEU A 16 16.39 4.94 30.48
C LEU A 16 17.85 4.87 29.97
N LEU A 17 18.07 4.19 28.85
CA LEU A 17 19.30 4.33 28.09
C LEU A 17 19.12 5.51 27.13
N SER A 18 19.67 6.65 27.53
CA SER A 18 19.97 7.78 26.66
C SER A 18 20.97 7.33 25.58
N PHE A 19 20.48 7.08 24.37
CA PHE A 19 21.33 6.83 23.21
C PHE A 19 21.55 8.15 22.47
N GLN A 20 22.68 8.77 22.75
CA GLN A 20 23.29 9.81 21.93
C GLN A 20 24.16 9.09 20.91
N GLY A 21 23.66 8.93 19.68
CA GLY A 21 24.33 8.21 18.62
C GLY A 21 23.80 8.65 17.26
N SER A 22 24.73 9.10 16.43
CA SER A 22 24.54 9.67 15.11
C SER A 22 23.76 8.75 14.16
N VAL A 23 23.05 9.39 13.23
CA VAL A 23 22.53 8.83 11.97
C VAL A 23 23.59 7.94 11.33
N ASP A 24 23.24 6.70 10.98
CA ASP A 24 23.61 5.99 9.75
C ASP A 24 23.01 4.55 9.78
N ASN A 25 22.55 4.07 8.62
CA ASN A 25 22.12 2.71 8.27
C ASN A 25 20.62 2.33 8.40
N PHE A 26 19.90 2.69 7.33
CA PHE A 26 18.55 2.28 6.96
C PHE A 26 18.48 0.89 6.29
N GLU A 27 19.42 -0.03 6.57
CA GLU A 27 19.61 -1.28 5.81
C GLU A 27 19.34 -2.59 6.57
N GLN A 28 18.82 -2.57 7.79
CA GLN A 28 18.69 -3.79 8.62
C GLN A 28 17.26 -4.24 8.97
N LEU A 29 16.24 -3.83 8.23
CA LEU A 29 14.85 -4.29 8.44
C LEU A 29 14.31 -5.25 7.37
N GLU A 30 15.11 -5.65 6.38
CA GLU A 30 14.68 -6.63 5.36
C GLU A 30 14.95 -8.11 5.72
N SER A 31 15.50 -8.41 6.89
CA SER A 31 15.93 -9.78 7.21
C SER A 31 14.88 -10.69 7.88
N LEU A 32 13.61 -10.27 8.01
CA LEU A 32 12.60 -11.02 8.80
C LEU A 32 11.39 -11.57 8.03
N VAL A 33 11.36 -11.54 6.70
CA VAL A 33 10.31 -12.24 5.91
C VAL A 33 10.93 -13.32 5.03
N SER A 34 11.41 -14.38 5.69
CA SER A 34 11.82 -15.61 5.00
C SER A 34 11.46 -16.81 5.88
N VAL A 35 10.18 -17.20 5.92
CA VAL A 35 9.82 -18.60 6.18
C VAL A 35 8.54 -18.96 5.40
N ASN A 36 8.64 -20.07 4.69
CA ASN A 36 7.57 -20.86 4.07
C ASN A 36 6.90 -20.30 2.81
N ASN A 37 7.40 -20.78 1.66
CA ASN A 37 6.54 -21.63 0.83
C ASN A 37 7.38 -22.74 0.20
N GLN A 38 6.93 -23.97 0.42
CA GLN A 38 7.56 -25.23 0.02
C GLN A 38 7.72 -25.29 -1.50
N ALA A 39 8.95 -25.44 -1.98
CA ALA A 39 9.23 -26.00 -3.29
C ALA A 39 10.30 -27.09 -3.12
N ILE A 40 9.87 -28.29 -3.48
CA ILE A 40 10.59 -29.54 -3.63
C ILE A 40 12.00 -29.34 -4.22
N TYR A 41 13.02 -29.77 -3.48
CA TYR A 41 14.34 -30.18 -4.02
C TYR A 41 14.28 -31.71 -4.23
N GLU A 42 14.98 -32.40 -5.13
CA GLU A 42 16.33 -32.23 -5.69
C GLU A 42 16.37 -32.94 -7.06
N ASP A 43 17.06 -32.36 -8.05
CA ASP A 43 18.04 -33.15 -8.80
C ASP A 43 19.30 -32.30 -9.01
N THR A 44 20.40 -32.87 -8.57
CA THR A 44 21.72 -32.29 -8.42
C THR A 44 22.45 -32.28 -9.74
N SER A 45 22.77 -31.11 -10.28
CA SER A 45 24.10 -30.90 -10.89
C SER A 45 24.38 -29.45 -11.28
N PHE A 46 25.60 -29.05 -10.92
CA PHE A 46 26.41 -27.99 -11.51
C PHE A 46 26.05 -26.53 -11.22
N PHE A 47 26.72 -26.05 -10.16
CA PHE A 47 27.11 -24.67 -9.94
C PHE A 47 27.77 -24.08 -11.20
N THR A 48 27.06 -23.16 -11.86
CA THR A 48 27.72 -22.00 -12.48
C THR A 48 27.00 -20.76 -11.96
N SER A 49 27.72 -19.97 -11.17
CA SER A 49 27.27 -18.69 -10.62
C SER A 49 27.09 -17.68 -11.76
N THR A 50 25.97 -17.79 -12.48
CA THR A 50 25.41 -16.64 -13.20
C THR A 50 24.54 -15.90 -12.20
N LYS A 51 24.94 -14.66 -11.89
CA LYS A 51 24.13 -13.70 -11.12
C LYS A 51 22.88 -13.40 -11.95
N LYS A 52 21.89 -14.30 -11.89
CA LYS A 52 20.60 -14.18 -12.53
C LYS A 52 19.93 -13.00 -11.83
N ARG A 53 20.05 -11.80 -12.40
CA ARG A 53 19.12 -10.71 -12.08
C ARG A 53 17.74 -11.33 -12.31
N ALA A 54 17.01 -11.59 -11.24
CA ALA A 54 15.59 -11.82 -11.34
C ALA A 54 15.03 -10.54 -11.96
N ILE A 55 14.87 -10.53 -13.28
CA ILE A 55 13.98 -9.60 -13.92
C ILE A 55 12.64 -10.01 -13.35
N VAL A 56 12.18 -9.27 -12.33
CA VAL A 56 10.79 -9.25 -11.95
C VAL A 56 10.10 -8.74 -13.20
N LYS A 57 9.75 -9.67 -14.10
CA LYS A 57 8.85 -9.38 -15.20
C LYS A 57 7.58 -8.96 -14.50
N LYS A 58 7.35 -7.65 -14.46
CA LYS A 58 6.06 -7.06 -14.09
C LYS A 58 5.02 -7.93 -14.79
N ALA A 59 4.22 -8.66 -14.02
CA ALA A 59 3.16 -9.46 -14.62
C ALA A 59 2.43 -8.52 -15.57
N PRO A 60 2.35 -8.84 -16.88
CA PRO A 60 1.69 -7.95 -17.79
C PRO A 60 0.26 -7.89 -17.30
N LEU A 61 -0.11 -6.70 -16.86
CA LEU A 61 -1.40 -6.27 -16.39
C LEU A 61 -2.35 -6.33 -17.60
N ASN A 62 -2.62 -7.55 -18.07
CA ASN A 62 -3.18 -7.85 -19.40
C ASN A 62 -4.67 -7.47 -19.54
N ASP A 63 -5.26 -6.79 -18.57
CA ASP A 63 -6.68 -6.41 -18.57
C ASP A 63 -6.91 -5.03 -17.90
N VAL A 64 -5.95 -4.11 -17.96
CA VAL A 64 -6.09 -2.72 -17.45
C VAL A 64 -5.79 -1.67 -18.51
N THR A 65 -6.09 -1.96 -19.79
CA THR A 65 -5.99 -0.98 -20.88
C THR A 65 -6.78 0.29 -20.59
N TRP A 66 -7.92 0.17 -19.89
CA TRP A 66 -8.72 1.31 -19.45
C TRP A 66 -7.94 2.28 -18.56
N LEU A 67 -7.02 1.77 -17.73
CA LEU A 67 -6.21 2.60 -16.85
C LEU A 67 -5.12 3.29 -17.64
N ASP A 68 -4.48 2.59 -18.58
CA ASP A 68 -3.49 3.19 -19.48
C ASP A 68 -4.13 4.30 -20.33
N GLU A 69 -5.31 4.03 -20.92
CA GLU A 69 -6.10 5.02 -21.67
C GLU A 69 -6.48 6.23 -20.81
N PHE A 70 -6.91 6.00 -19.56
CA PHE A 70 -7.18 7.09 -18.62
C PHE A 70 -5.92 7.93 -18.35
N MET A 71 -4.78 7.26 -18.11
CA MET A 71 -3.52 7.92 -17.78
C MET A 71 -2.90 8.69 -18.97
N ASP A 72 -3.25 8.32 -20.19
CA ASP A 72 -2.82 8.99 -21.43
C ASP A 72 -3.74 10.16 -21.84
N SER A 73 -4.92 10.29 -21.24
CA SER A 73 -5.90 11.34 -21.57
C SER A 73 -5.51 12.72 -21.01
N ASP A 74 -5.86 13.01 -19.75
CA ASP A 74 -5.38 14.13 -18.93
C ASP A 74 -5.82 13.90 -17.47
N PRO A 75 -5.22 12.93 -16.76
CA PRO A 75 -5.68 12.51 -15.44
C PRO A 75 -5.58 13.61 -14.37
N LEU A 76 -4.69 14.61 -14.54
CA LEU A 76 -4.55 15.74 -13.62
C LEU A 76 -5.72 16.71 -13.67
N ASN A 77 -6.41 16.81 -14.81
CA ASN A 77 -7.56 17.70 -14.99
C ASN A 77 -8.91 16.97 -14.96
N ALA A 78 -8.91 15.68 -14.62
CA ALA A 78 -10.12 14.85 -14.53
C ALA A 78 -10.98 15.24 -13.31
N ASN A 79 -11.73 16.34 -13.42
CA ASN A 79 -12.53 16.94 -12.32
C ASN A 79 -14.05 16.84 -12.55
N SER A 80 -14.48 16.10 -13.57
CA SER A 80 -15.89 15.89 -13.89
C SER A 80 -16.28 14.42 -13.81
N ALA A 81 -17.56 14.13 -13.59
CA ALA A 81 -18.09 12.77 -13.55
C ALA A 81 -17.77 11.99 -14.84
N VAL A 82 -17.82 12.66 -16.00
CA VAL A 82 -17.50 12.06 -17.30
C VAL A 82 -16.00 11.72 -17.36
N ALA A 83 -15.13 12.59 -16.88
CA ALA A 83 -13.69 12.37 -16.93
C ALA A 83 -13.22 11.22 -16.02
N VAL A 84 -13.87 11.02 -14.87
CA VAL A 84 -13.52 9.93 -13.94
C VAL A 84 -14.30 8.64 -14.18
N TYR A 85 -15.29 8.64 -15.09
CA TYR A 85 -16.09 7.47 -15.42
C TYR A 85 -15.26 6.22 -15.78
N PRO A 86 -14.15 6.31 -16.55
CA PRO A 86 -13.33 5.14 -16.86
C PRO A 86 -12.79 4.42 -15.61
N ILE A 87 -12.48 5.16 -14.54
CA ILE A 87 -12.04 4.57 -13.26
C ILE A 87 -13.16 3.72 -12.65
N VAL A 88 -14.38 4.27 -12.64
CA VAL A 88 -15.56 3.61 -12.07
C VAL A 88 -15.85 2.32 -12.82
N GLU A 89 -15.91 2.40 -14.14
CA GLU A 89 -16.20 1.27 -15.02
C GLU A 89 -15.12 0.19 -14.94
N GLY A 90 -13.84 0.60 -15.00
CA GLY A 90 -12.69 -0.30 -14.93
C GLY A 90 -12.68 -1.13 -13.64
N ILE A 91 -12.72 -0.47 -12.47
CA ILE A 91 -12.72 -1.15 -11.17
C ILE A 91 -13.95 -2.06 -11.03
N ARG A 92 -15.13 -1.56 -11.39
CA ARG A 92 -16.38 -2.34 -11.30
C ARG A 92 -16.32 -3.60 -12.16
N ASN A 93 -15.76 -3.52 -13.36
CA ASN A 93 -15.61 -4.67 -14.25
C ASN A 93 -14.71 -5.76 -13.66
N HIS A 94 -13.61 -5.39 -12.99
CA HIS A 94 -12.79 -6.37 -12.25
C HIS A 94 -13.56 -7.00 -11.10
N PHE A 95 -14.32 -6.23 -10.33
CA PHE A 95 -15.13 -6.78 -9.23
C PHE A 95 -16.23 -7.73 -9.70
N ILE A 96 -16.89 -7.44 -10.84
CA ILE A 96 -17.88 -8.34 -11.45
C ILE A 96 -17.22 -9.66 -11.86
N LYS A 97 -15.99 -9.62 -12.36
CA LYS A 97 -15.19 -10.81 -12.72
C LYS A 97 -14.60 -11.55 -11.51
N GLY A 98 -14.72 -10.99 -10.30
CA GLY A 98 -14.07 -11.51 -9.09
C GLY A 98 -12.56 -11.28 -9.04
N ASP A 99 -12.04 -10.41 -9.89
CA ASP A 99 -10.61 -10.11 -10.03
C ASP A 99 -10.16 -9.02 -9.05
N PHE A 100 -10.14 -9.35 -7.76
CA PHE A 100 -9.67 -8.45 -6.71
C PHE A 100 -8.15 -8.25 -6.75
N SER A 101 -7.40 -9.24 -7.29
CA SER A 101 -5.94 -9.19 -7.38
C SER A 101 -5.48 -8.02 -8.24
N THR A 102 -6.07 -7.85 -9.42
CA THR A 102 -5.70 -6.75 -10.32
C THR A 102 -5.98 -5.39 -9.68
N VAL A 103 -7.16 -5.20 -9.05
CA VAL A 103 -7.47 -3.94 -8.37
C VAL A 103 -6.49 -3.67 -7.22
N ASN A 104 -6.13 -4.70 -6.46
CA ASN A 104 -5.14 -4.60 -5.40
C ASN A 104 -3.75 -4.21 -5.93
N ASP A 105 -3.32 -4.78 -7.06
CA ASP A 105 -2.05 -4.42 -7.71
C ASP A 105 -2.07 -2.97 -8.21
N ILE A 106 -3.20 -2.50 -8.74
CA ILE A 106 -3.36 -1.08 -9.12
C ILE A 106 -3.22 -0.19 -7.88
N LEU A 107 -3.88 -0.52 -6.76
CA LEU A 107 -3.76 0.28 -5.52
C LEU A 107 -2.31 0.48 -5.08
N LEU A 108 -1.46 -0.52 -5.26
CA LEU A 108 -0.03 -0.45 -4.93
C LEU A 108 0.80 0.29 -5.99
N LEU A 109 0.58 0.01 -7.27
CA LEU A 109 1.47 0.43 -8.36
C LEU A 109 1.04 1.70 -9.09
N ASN A 110 -0.12 2.24 -8.74
CA ASN A 110 -0.67 3.41 -9.41
C ASN A 110 0.18 4.67 -9.18
N LYS A 111 0.18 5.57 -10.18
CA LYS A 111 0.91 6.84 -10.14
C LYS A 111 0.00 7.95 -9.61
N TRP A 112 -0.31 7.91 -8.32
CA TRP A 112 -1.22 8.86 -7.65
C TRP A 112 -0.88 10.32 -7.92
N GLN A 113 0.41 10.67 -7.99
CA GLN A 113 0.92 12.01 -8.30
C GLN A 113 0.56 12.55 -9.69
N LYS A 114 0.01 11.71 -10.57
CA LYS A 114 -0.46 12.11 -11.90
C LYS A 114 -1.98 12.25 -11.98
N MET A 115 -2.69 12.05 -10.88
CA MET A 115 -4.14 12.12 -10.86
C MET A 115 -4.61 13.44 -10.23
N SER A 116 -5.78 13.90 -10.64
CA SER A 116 -6.51 14.93 -9.92
C SER A 116 -6.98 14.38 -8.56
N PRO A 117 -7.23 15.26 -7.56
CA PRO A 117 -7.87 14.85 -6.31
C PRO A 117 -9.18 14.09 -6.54
N THR A 118 -9.99 14.57 -7.49
CA THR A 118 -11.26 13.96 -7.88
C THR A 118 -11.06 12.53 -8.36
N ALA A 119 -10.07 12.28 -9.21
CA ALA A 119 -9.75 10.95 -9.72
C ALA A 119 -9.25 10.00 -8.62
N MET A 120 -8.38 10.47 -7.72
CA MET A 120 -7.91 9.67 -6.58
C MET A 120 -9.06 9.24 -5.67
N VAL A 121 -9.93 10.19 -5.29
CA VAL A 121 -11.09 9.91 -4.45
C VAL A 121 -12.07 8.99 -5.17
N THR A 122 -12.31 9.20 -6.46
CA THR A 122 -13.16 8.31 -7.26
C THR A 122 -12.63 6.88 -7.29
N PHE A 123 -11.32 6.71 -7.42
CA PHE A 123 -10.69 5.40 -7.36
C PHE A 123 -10.98 4.70 -6.02
N LEU A 124 -10.65 5.38 -4.92
CA LEU A 124 -10.81 4.80 -3.58
C LEU A 124 -12.28 4.52 -3.26
N THR A 125 -13.18 5.48 -3.49
CA THR A 125 -14.62 5.30 -3.24
C THR A 125 -15.22 4.14 -4.04
N THR A 126 -14.79 3.97 -5.30
CA THR A 126 -15.24 2.84 -6.12
C THR A 126 -14.72 1.51 -5.56
N ALA A 127 -13.46 1.46 -5.13
CA ALA A 127 -12.84 0.26 -4.57
C ALA A 127 -13.30 -0.08 -3.14
N PHE A 128 -13.87 0.89 -2.40
CA PHE A 128 -14.21 0.77 -0.98
C PHE A 128 -15.13 -0.41 -0.64
N SER A 129 -16.06 -0.74 -1.54
CA SER A 129 -17.00 -1.86 -1.35
C SER A 129 -16.32 -3.22 -1.18
N ALA A 130 -15.08 -3.34 -1.65
CA ALA A 130 -14.27 -4.55 -1.57
C ALA A 130 -13.02 -4.39 -0.70
N ARG A 131 -12.90 -3.32 0.11
CA ARG A 131 -11.68 -3.01 0.89
C ARG A 131 -11.13 -4.18 1.71
N ASP A 132 -12.01 -5.00 2.29
CA ASP A 132 -11.63 -6.17 3.11
C ASP A 132 -10.92 -7.27 2.29
N LYS A 133 -10.99 -7.20 0.96
CA LYS A 133 -10.33 -8.10 -0.01
C LYS A 133 -9.11 -7.46 -0.68
N LEU A 134 -8.74 -6.25 -0.29
CA LEU A 134 -7.67 -5.46 -0.90
C LEU A 134 -6.54 -5.24 0.14
N PRO A 135 -5.56 -6.17 0.26
CA PRO A 135 -4.49 -6.06 1.24
C PRO A 135 -3.70 -4.74 1.23
N PHE A 136 -3.65 -4.04 0.10
CA PHE A 136 -2.96 -2.75 -0.03
C PHE A 136 -3.86 -1.53 0.17
N TRP A 137 -5.09 -1.72 0.68
CA TRP A 137 -6.04 -0.64 0.96
C TRP A 137 -5.42 0.46 1.84
N ASP A 138 -4.90 0.10 3.01
CA ASP A 138 -4.33 1.07 3.96
C ASP A 138 -3.10 1.80 3.38
N ILE A 139 -2.32 1.10 2.56
CA ILE A 139 -1.17 1.69 1.87
C ILE A 139 -1.64 2.71 0.84
N ALA A 140 -2.68 2.37 0.06
CA ALA A 140 -3.25 3.29 -0.92
C ALA A 140 -3.86 4.53 -0.25
N ILE A 141 -4.58 4.38 0.87
CA ILE A 141 -5.11 5.49 1.65
C ILE A 141 -3.99 6.43 2.09
N LYS A 142 -2.89 5.88 2.62
CA LYS A 142 -1.72 6.68 3.02
C LYS A 142 -1.08 7.41 1.83
N ASN A 143 -0.91 6.73 0.71
CA ASN A 143 -0.31 7.31 -0.49
C ASN A 143 -1.18 8.44 -1.06
N VAL A 144 -2.50 8.23 -1.17
CA VAL A 144 -3.44 9.26 -1.61
C VAL A 144 -3.51 10.41 -0.61
N SER A 145 -3.53 10.13 0.68
CA SER A 145 -3.50 11.18 1.71
C SER A 145 -2.26 12.06 1.58
N SER A 146 -1.08 11.46 1.41
CA SER A 146 0.17 12.20 1.20
C SER A 146 0.13 13.03 -0.07
N GLU A 147 -0.44 12.51 -1.15
CA GLU A 147 -0.51 13.22 -2.42
C GLU A 147 -1.52 14.37 -2.38
N LEU A 148 -2.69 14.18 -1.76
CA LEU A 148 -3.65 15.27 -1.55
C LEU A 148 -3.03 16.42 -0.77
N GLN A 149 -2.30 16.11 0.31
CA GLN A 149 -1.57 17.11 1.09
C GLN A 149 -0.50 17.82 0.26
N HIS A 150 0.26 17.08 -0.56
CA HIS A 150 1.25 17.64 -1.48
C HIS A 150 0.62 18.58 -2.51
N GLN A 151 -0.60 18.29 -2.96
CA GLN A 151 -1.38 19.14 -3.87
C GLN A 151 -2.12 20.30 -3.15
N GLY A 152 -1.95 20.45 -1.83
CA GLY A 152 -2.52 21.56 -1.05
C GLY A 152 -3.96 21.33 -0.55
N PHE A 153 -4.43 20.09 -0.53
CA PHE A 153 -5.76 19.72 -0.05
C PHE A 153 -5.73 19.12 1.36
N SER A 154 -6.82 19.30 2.10
CA SER A 154 -7.02 18.64 3.40
C SER A 154 -7.41 17.17 3.20
N ALA A 155 -6.42 16.27 3.27
CA ALA A 155 -6.67 14.84 3.13
C ALA A 155 -7.64 14.27 4.18
N GLU A 156 -7.58 14.78 5.42
CA GLU A 156 -8.46 14.36 6.52
C GLU A 156 -9.92 14.66 6.22
N GLU A 157 -10.22 15.87 5.72
CA GLU A 157 -11.59 16.26 5.35
C GLU A 157 -12.11 15.48 4.14
N ILE A 158 -11.24 15.24 3.16
CA ILE A 158 -11.62 14.57 1.90
C ILE A 158 -11.81 13.07 2.09
N LEU A 159 -10.97 12.42 2.89
CA LEU A 159 -10.94 10.97 3.03
C LEU A 159 -11.68 10.46 4.28
N VAL A 160 -12.36 11.33 5.04
CA VAL A 160 -13.01 10.99 6.33
C VAL A 160 -13.94 9.76 6.27
N GLY A 161 -14.61 9.51 5.15
CA GLY A 161 -15.50 8.35 4.97
C GLY A 161 -14.81 7.08 4.47
N LEU A 162 -13.50 7.12 4.24
CA LEU A 162 -12.70 6.05 3.67
C LEU A 162 -11.60 5.53 4.62
N ILE A 163 -11.38 6.23 5.73
CA ILE A 163 -10.43 5.90 6.81
C ILE A 163 -11.14 5.15 7.93
#